data_AF-A0A5D4T9H1-F1
#
_entry.id   AF-A0A5D4T9H1-F1
#
_cell.length_a   1.000
_cell.length_b   1.000
_cell.length_c   1.000
_cell.angle_alpha   90.00
_cell.angle_beta   90.00
_cell.angle_gamma   90.00
#
_symmetry.space_group_name_H-M   'P 1'
#
loop_
_entity.id
_entity.type
_entity.pdbx_description
1 polymer ?
#
loop_
_entity_poly.entity_id
_entity_poly.type
_entity_poly.pdbx_seq_one_letter_code
_entity_poly.pdbx_strand_id
1 'polypeptide(L)'
;MVVLTEGEFLFLKKYNALLETVEEAFDYLSDETQNASAPVTRQVVLDSYEAIGKIAEAHVNLVLLFEKNEETLQIIAQFGDLVDELEQIGHFEQNTAPEKEALQTYIKPVYETWKNQIQHHILPHIAH
;
A
#
# COMPACT_ATOMS: atom_id res chain seq x y z
N MET A 1 22.50 -5.47 12.62
CA MET A 1 21.12 -5.48 13.17
C MET A 1 20.89 -4.11 13.79
N VAL A 2 20.02 -3.30 13.21
CA VAL A 2 19.69 -1.96 13.73
C VAL A 2 18.87 -2.16 15.00
N VAL A 3 19.29 -1.57 16.11
CA VAL A 3 18.52 -1.59 17.36
C VAL A 3 17.48 -0.49 17.25
N LEU A 4 16.22 -0.89 17.09
CA LEU A 4 15.10 0.04 17.04
C LEU A 4 14.74 0.53 18.45
N THR A 5 14.36 1.79 18.54
CA THR A 5 13.58 2.31 19.67
C THR A 5 12.18 1.70 19.67
N GLU A 6 11.49 1.75 20.81
CA GLU A 6 10.09 1.31 20.92
C GLU A 6 9.18 2.08 19.94
N GLY A 7 9.45 3.37 19.74
CA GLY A 7 8.73 4.21 18.79
C GLY A 7 8.89 3.74 17.34
N GLU A 8 10.11 3.42 16.92
CA GLU A 8 10.40 2.93 15.57
C GLU A 8 9.83 1.53 15.33
N PHE A 9 9.89 0.65 16.34
CA PHE A 9 9.25 -0.67 16.29
C PHE A 9 7.73 -0.54 16.08
N LEU A 10 7.08 0.30 16.89
CA LEU A 10 5.63 0.52 16.79
C LEU A 10 5.26 1.16 15.45
N PHE A 11 6.07 2.09 14.97
CA PHE A 11 5.91 2.71 13.66
C PHE A 11 5.93 1.66 12.54
N LEU A 12 6.96 0.80 12.50
CA LEU A 12 7.06 -0.25 11.47
C LEU A 12 5.92 -1.26 11.55
N LYS A 13 5.46 -1.61 12.76
CA LYS A 13 4.30 -2.50 12.93
C LYS A 13 3.01 -1.87 12.37
N LYS A 14 2.77 -0.59 12.64
CA LYS A 14 1.61 0.14 12.10
C LYS A 14 1.70 0.33 10.60
N TYR A 15 2.90 0.63 10.10
CA TYR A 15 3.15 0.73 8.67
C TYR A 15 2.85 -0.59 7.97
N ASN A 16 3.39 -1.72 8.48
CA ASN A 16 3.10 -3.03 7.92
C ASN A 16 1.59 -3.34 7.92
N ALA A 17 0.89 -3.06 9.02
CA ALA A 17 -0.56 -3.27 9.09
C ALA A 17 -1.32 -2.43 8.05
N LEU A 18 -0.90 -1.19 7.83
CA LEU A 18 -1.48 -0.32 6.80
C LEU A 18 -1.28 -0.90 5.39
N LEU A 19 -0.12 -1.51 5.14
CA LEU A 19 0.14 -2.18 3.86
C LEU A 19 -0.84 -3.34 3.61
N GLU A 20 -1.10 -4.17 4.62
CA GLU A 20 -2.06 -5.27 4.50
C GLU A 20 -3.48 -4.76 4.29
N THR A 21 -3.88 -3.68 4.99
CA THR A 21 -5.21 -3.08 4.83
C THR A 21 -5.47 -2.61 3.40
N VAL A 22 -4.47 -2.06 2.72
CA VAL A 22 -4.62 -1.65 1.31
C VAL A 22 -4.71 -2.86 0.38
N GLU A 23 -3.95 -3.94 0.63
CA GLU A 23 -4.09 -5.18 -0.14
C GLU A 23 -5.50 -5.77 0.00
N GLU A 24 -6.00 -5.88 1.24
CA GLU A 24 -7.35 -6.36 1.52
C GLU A 24 -8.43 -5.50 0.82
N ALA A 25 -8.21 -4.18 0.76
CA ALA A 25 -9.12 -3.29 0.04
C ALA A 25 -9.06 -3.50 -1.48
N PHE A 26 -7.88 -3.73 -2.05
CA PHE A 26 -7.75 -4.08 -3.47
C PHE A 26 -8.37 -5.44 -3.80
N ASP A 27 -8.22 -6.43 -2.92
CA ASP A 27 -8.94 -7.70 -3.01
C ASP A 27 -10.46 -7.48 -3.05
N TYR A 28 -10.96 -6.68 -2.12
CA TYR A 28 -12.38 -6.37 -2.03
C TYR A 28 -12.91 -5.67 -3.29
N LEU A 29 -12.19 -4.65 -3.77
CA LEU A 29 -12.62 -3.82 -4.89
C LEU A 29 -12.50 -4.55 -6.25
N SER A 30 -11.58 -5.51 -6.37
CA SER A 30 -11.38 -6.30 -7.59
C SER A 30 -12.28 -7.54 -7.69
N ASP A 31 -12.99 -7.90 -6.62
CA ASP A 31 -13.87 -9.07 -6.61
C ASP A 31 -15.14 -8.85 -7.45
N GLU A 32 -15.21 -9.54 -8.59
CA GLU A 32 -16.37 -9.53 -9.50
C GLU A 32 -17.60 -10.27 -8.92
N THR A 33 -17.40 -11.18 -7.97
CA THR A 33 -18.47 -11.96 -7.35
C THR A 33 -19.19 -11.20 -6.24
N GLN A 34 -18.64 -10.05 -5.86
CA GLN A 34 -19.10 -9.28 -4.73
C GLN A 34 -20.31 -8.40 -5.08
N ASN A 35 -21.47 -8.74 -4.54
CA ASN A 35 -22.69 -7.94 -4.60
C ASN A 35 -22.73 -6.88 -3.47
N ALA A 36 -21.65 -6.10 -3.34
CA ALA A 36 -21.60 -4.98 -2.40
C ALA A 36 -22.53 -3.84 -2.86
N SER A 37 -23.19 -3.18 -1.91
CA SER A 37 -23.96 -1.97 -2.23
C SER A 37 -23.01 -0.84 -2.64
N ALA A 38 -23.41 -0.02 -3.62
CA ALA A 38 -22.60 1.12 -4.10
C ALA A 38 -22.04 2.06 -3.01
N PRO A 39 -22.76 2.36 -1.90
CA PRO A 39 -22.21 3.18 -0.82
C PRO A 39 -21.03 2.53 -0.10
N VAL A 40 -21.08 1.22 0.15
CA VAL A 40 -20.01 0.49 0.83
C VAL A 40 -18.78 0.44 -0.05
N THR A 41 -18.94 0.11 -1.34
CA THR A 41 -17.81 0.13 -2.28
C THR A 41 -17.17 1.52 -2.36
N ARG A 42 -17.98 2.58 -2.45
CA ARG A 42 -17.47 3.95 -2.46
C ARG A 42 -16.67 4.28 -1.20
N GLN A 43 -17.13 3.85 -0.03
CA GLN A 43 -16.39 4.06 1.22
C GLN A 43 -15.03 3.35 1.18
N VAL A 44 -14.97 2.09 0.73
CA VAL A 44 -13.72 1.34 0.63
C VAL A 44 -12.75 2.00 -0.34
N VAL A 45 -13.22 2.55 -1.47
CA VAL A 45 -12.39 3.33 -2.40
C VAL A 45 -11.76 4.54 -1.67
N LEU A 46 -12.57 5.34 -0.97
CA LEU A 46 -12.09 6.52 -0.25
C LEU A 46 -11.08 6.15 0.86
N ASP A 47 -11.39 5.13 1.64
CA ASP A 47 -10.52 4.65 2.72
C ASP A 47 -9.18 4.12 2.16
N SER A 48 -9.20 3.50 0.98
CA SER A 48 -7.99 3.04 0.27
C SER A 48 -7.10 4.21 -0.14
N TYR A 49 -7.66 5.30 -0.67
CA TYR A 49 -6.89 6.51 -0.99
C TYR A 49 -6.29 7.15 0.25
N GLU A 50 -7.07 7.26 1.33
CA GLU A 50 -6.55 7.79 2.58
C GLU A 50 -5.39 6.93 3.11
N ALA A 51 -5.51 5.61 3.01
CA ALA A 51 -4.45 4.68 3.41
C ALA A 51 -3.20 4.82 2.53
N ILE A 52 -3.34 4.93 1.22
CA ILE A 52 -2.23 5.16 0.27
C ILE A 52 -1.53 6.50 0.57
N GLY A 53 -2.29 7.56 0.84
CA GLY A 53 -1.74 8.85 1.28
C GLY A 53 -0.94 8.73 2.58
N LYS A 54 -1.47 8.00 3.57
CA LYS A 54 -0.75 7.74 4.83
C LYS A 54 0.52 6.90 4.63
N ILE A 55 0.55 5.98 3.66
CA ILE A 55 1.77 5.25 3.29
C ILE A 55 2.82 6.24 2.77
N ALA A 56 2.45 7.13 1.84
CA ALA A 56 3.35 8.15 1.31
C ALA A 56 3.87 9.10 2.40
N GLU A 57 3.01 9.54 3.32
CA GLU A 57 3.43 10.35 4.47
C GLU A 57 4.41 9.60 5.38
N ALA A 58 4.19 8.30 5.61
CA ALA A 58 5.06 7.47 6.42
C ALA A 58 6.44 7.27 5.78
N HIS A 59 6.57 7.36 4.45
CA HIS A 59 7.84 7.23 3.74
C HIS A 59 8.88 8.26 4.17
N VAL A 60 8.47 9.45 4.61
CA VAL A 60 9.39 10.45 5.17
C VAL A 60 10.17 9.88 6.37
N ASN A 61 9.47 9.18 7.27
CA ASN A 61 10.09 8.57 8.45
C ASN A 61 10.84 7.28 8.09
N LEU A 62 10.33 6.51 7.12
CA LEU A 62 10.97 5.30 6.61
C LEU A 62 12.32 5.59 5.95
N VAL A 63 12.42 6.66 5.16
CA VAL A 63 13.67 7.12 4.56
C VAL A 63 14.71 7.46 5.63
N LEU A 64 14.31 8.13 6.72
CA LEU A 64 15.21 8.43 7.84
C LEU A 64 15.68 7.16 8.54
N LEU A 65 14.77 6.21 8.77
CA LEU A 65 15.07 4.96 9.46
C LEU A 65 16.03 4.06 8.67
N PHE A 66 15.93 4.08 7.33
CA PHE A 66 16.73 3.28 6.42
C PHE A 66 17.74 4.10 5.62
N GLU A 67 18.17 5.27 6.11
CA GLU A 67 19.01 6.23 5.38
C GLU A 67 20.34 5.61 4.85
N LYS A 68 20.81 4.52 5.46
CA LYS A 68 22.06 3.82 5.10
C LYS A 68 21.84 2.58 4.24
N ASN A 69 20.60 2.28 3.88
CA ASN A 69 20.22 1.12 3.09
C ASN A 69 19.70 1.57 1.72
N GLU A 70 20.63 1.74 0.77
CA GLU A 70 20.32 2.21 -0.59
C GLU A 70 19.25 1.36 -1.30
N GLU A 71 19.26 0.03 -1.09
CA GLU A 71 18.28 -0.88 -1.66
C GLU A 71 16.87 -0.57 -1.14
N THR A 72 16.71 -0.42 0.19
CA THR A 72 15.41 -0.06 0.77
C THR A 72 14.94 1.32 0.33
N LEU A 73 15.86 2.30 0.18
CA LEU A 73 15.51 3.63 -0.31
C LEU A 73 14.99 3.60 -1.76
N GLN A 74 15.57 2.76 -2.62
CA GLN A 74 15.09 2.56 -3.99
C GLN A 74 13.68 1.94 -4.01
N ILE A 75 13.43 0.94 -3.16
CA ILE A 75 12.10 0.32 -3.03
C ILE A 75 11.06 1.31 -2.52
N ILE A 76 11.43 2.17 -1.55
CA ILE A 76 10.53 3.23 -1.07
C ILE A 76 10.17 4.19 -2.21
N ALA A 77 11.14 4.59 -3.03
CA ALA A 77 10.91 5.51 -4.14
C ALA A 77 9.97 4.95 -5.23
N GLN A 78 10.02 3.62 -5.48
CA GLN A 78 9.15 2.94 -6.45
C GLN A 78 7.65 3.06 -6.13
N PHE A 79 7.29 3.40 -4.89
CA PHE A 79 5.89 3.65 -4.55
C PHE A 79 5.31 4.86 -5.29
N GLY A 80 6.14 5.84 -5.64
CA GLY A 80 5.71 7.00 -6.42
C GLY A 80 5.16 6.59 -7.79
N ASP A 81 5.84 5.66 -8.47
CA ASP A 81 5.40 5.15 -9.78
C ASP A 81 4.02 4.48 -9.68
N LEU A 82 3.76 3.75 -8.60
CA LEU A 82 2.44 3.14 -8.34
C LEU A 82 1.36 4.22 -8.13
N VAL A 83 1.66 5.29 -7.39
CA VAL A 83 0.72 6.40 -7.19
C VAL A 83 0.39 7.05 -8.52
N ASP A 84 1.38 7.28 -9.38
CA ASP A 84 1.16 7.84 -10.72
C ASP A 84 0.27 6.92 -11.59
N GLU A 85 0.44 5.60 -11.51
CA GLU A 85 -0.43 4.63 -12.21
C GLU A 85 -1.88 4.68 -11.70
N LEU A 86 -2.07 4.81 -10.39
CA LEU A 86 -3.39 4.94 -9.75
C LEU A 86 -4.13 6.23 -10.16
N GLU A 87 -3.41 7.33 -10.37
CA GLU A 87 -3.99 8.58 -10.85
C GLU A 87 -4.48 8.47 -12.30
N GLN A 88 -3.72 7.77 -13.17
CA GLN A 88 -4.03 7.65 -14.59
C GLN A 88 -5.36 6.92 -14.88
N ILE A 89 -5.75 5.99 -14.01
CA ILE A 89 -6.96 5.18 -14.17
C ILE A 89 -8.21 5.82 -13.54
N GLY A 90 -8.12 7.08 -13.06
CA GLY A 90 -9.29 7.86 -12.64
C GLY A 90 -9.80 7.53 -11.23
N HIS A 91 -8.91 7.03 -10.38
CA HIS A 91 -9.16 6.80 -8.96
C HIS A 91 -10.29 5.79 -8.60
N PHE A 92 -10.67 4.90 -9.53
CA PHE A 92 -11.69 3.86 -9.30
C PHE A 92 -13.04 4.38 -8.74
N GLU A 93 -13.37 5.65 -8.95
CA GLU A 93 -14.51 6.30 -8.27
C GLU A 93 -15.87 5.72 -8.70
N GLN A 94 -15.93 5.16 -9.91
CA GLN A 94 -17.17 4.70 -10.53
C GLN A 94 -17.43 3.20 -10.30
N ASN A 95 -16.44 2.45 -9.79
CA ASN A 95 -16.46 1.00 -9.62
C ASN A 95 -17.03 0.25 -10.84
N THR A 96 -16.65 0.69 -12.04
CA THR A 96 -17.10 0.11 -13.30
C THR A 96 -16.35 -1.20 -13.61
N ALA A 97 -16.90 -2.04 -14.50
CA ALA A 97 -16.21 -3.27 -14.90
C ALA A 97 -14.78 -3.04 -15.44
N PRO A 98 -14.51 -2.01 -16.28
CA PRO A 98 -13.14 -1.70 -16.70
C PRO A 98 -12.21 -1.26 -15.57
N GLU A 99 -12.72 -0.52 -14.58
CA GLU A 99 -11.95 -0.11 -13.39
C GLU A 99 -11.60 -1.31 -12.51
N LYS A 100 -12.54 -2.24 -12.30
CA LYS A 100 -12.30 -3.49 -11.58
C LYS A 100 -11.27 -4.36 -12.29
N GLU A 101 -11.39 -4.50 -13.61
CA GLU A 101 -10.42 -5.22 -14.43
C GLU A 101 -9.04 -4.57 -14.35
N ALA A 102 -8.95 -3.24 -14.44
CA ALA A 102 -7.68 -2.52 -14.32
C ALA A 102 -7.03 -2.68 -12.93
N LEU A 103 -7.85 -2.63 -11.87
CA LEU A 103 -7.38 -2.88 -10.51
C LEU A 103 -6.79 -4.29 -10.38
N GLN A 104 -7.51 -5.29 -10.91
CA GLN A 104 -7.12 -6.70 -10.82
C GLN A 104 -5.87 -7.02 -11.64
N THR A 105 -5.75 -6.45 -12.85
CA THR A 105 -4.75 -6.85 -13.84
C THR A 105 -3.47 -6.02 -13.82
N TYR A 106 -3.54 -4.77 -13.36
CA TYR A 106 -2.39 -3.86 -13.35
C TYR A 106 -2.01 -3.41 -11.94
N ILE A 107 -2.93 -2.76 -11.22
CA ILE A 107 -2.58 -2.09 -9.96
C ILE A 107 -2.28 -3.05 -8.83
N LYS A 108 -3.15 -4.02 -8.59
CA LYS A 108 -2.98 -4.97 -7.48
C LYS A 108 -1.67 -5.75 -7.59
N PRO A 109 -1.31 -6.36 -8.75
CA PRO A 109 -0.03 -7.04 -8.90
C PRO A 109 1.20 -6.15 -8.67
N VAL A 110 1.16 -4.89 -9.12
CA VAL A 110 2.26 -3.94 -8.92
C VAL A 110 2.38 -3.59 -7.43
N TYR A 111 1.26 -3.31 -6.77
CA TYR A 111 1.23 -3.04 -5.33
C TYR A 111 1.73 -4.22 -4.51
N GLU A 112 1.25 -5.45 -4.78
CA GLU A 112 1.69 -6.65 -4.07
C GLU A 112 3.19 -6.90 -4.25
N THR A 113 3.71 -6.69 -5.46
CA THR A 113 5.15 -6.84 -5.75
C THR A 113 5.96 -5.86 -4.92
N TRP A 114 5.59 -4.58 -4.96
CA TRP A 114 6.24 -3.53 -4.17
C TRP A 114 6.13 -3.79 -2.66
N LYS A 115 4.92 -4.16 -2.20
CA LYS A 115 4.62 -4.50 -0.79
C LYS A 115 5.55 -5.60 -0.29
N ASN A 116 5.67 -6.69 -1.05
CA ASN A 116 6.53 -7.81 -0.69
C ASN A 116 8.01 -7.40 -0.59
N GLN A 117 8.49 -6.53 -1.50
CA GLN A 117 9.85 -6.01 -1.45
C GLN A 117 10.10 -5.17 -0.19
N ILE A 118 9.20 -4.23 0.14
CA ILE A 118 9.40 -3.39 1.34
C ILE A 118 9.24 -4.21 2.63
N GLN A 119 8.31 -5.17 2.66
CA GLN A 119 8.11 -6.06 3.80
C GLN A 119 9.31 -6.97 4.06
N HIS A 120 10.03 -7.40 3.02
CA HIS A 120 11.28 -8.14 3.17
C HIS A 120 12.31 -7.40 4.04
N HIS A 121 12.34 -6.07 3.95
CA HIS A 121 13.22 -5.24 4.76
C HIS A 121 12.65 -4.89 6.13
N ILE A 122 11.33 -4.81 6.27
CA ILE A 122 10.68 -4.37 7.52
C ILE A 122 10.42 -5.53 8.50
N LEU A 123 9.91 -6.66 8.01
CA LEU A 123 9.50 -7.80 8.85
C LEU A 123 10.60 -8.32 9.79
N PRO A 124 11.89 -8.40 9.40
CA PRO A 124 12.97 -8.81 10.30
C PRO A 124 13.12 -7.94 11.55
N HIS A 125 12.57 -6.72 11.54
CA HIS A 125 12.63 -5.81 12.67
C HIS A 125 11.41 -5.87 13.60
N ILE A 126 10.31 -6.50 13.16
CA ILE A 126 9.03 -6.51 13.89
C ILE A 126 8.47 -7.90 14.19
N ALA A 127 9.04 -8.97 13.62
CA ALA A 127 8.57 -10.35 13.76
C ALA A 127 9.07 -11.07 15.04
N HIS A 128 9.23 -10.32 16.15
CA HIS A 128 9.72 -10.84 17.44
C HIS A 128 8.61 -11.06 18.47
#